data_AF-A0A382K6U9-F1
#
_entry.id   AF-A0A382K6U9-F1
#
_cell.length_a   1.000
_cell.length_b   1.000
_cell.length_c   1.000
_cell.angle_alpha   90.00
_cell.angle_beta   90.00
_cell.angle_gamma   90.00
#
_symmetry.space_group_name_H-M   'P 1'
#
loop_
_entity.id
_entity.type
_entity.pdbx_description
1 polymer ?
#
loop_
_entity_poly.entity_id
_entity_poly.type
_entity_poly.pdbx_seq_one_letter_code
_entity_poly.pdbx_strand_id
1 'polypeptide(L)'
;AGSYKLTGVDVLYTFITRAENTLTVTDAYGIGVTIPVATIPAAVPFTTQAMQLNDAALGAIGINLNVTLNEDGSGEVAEGSYYPDVNTIEDENGACVTLQQVLPVSDPFNYTSMGNMMAAVGMAHPGVNVLGLPGISPMAGQQLGGLELSDSETFEDFPMFPAHPTLCDPTGTDCFPFTVGDIDGSGTLEIYPDVNLLGIPEYVPGGAPLTGLTAGYWLKEGVNADEITSVYPGNTDPDFHLEWHGVDGADSGLGWGDDADSDEDGDGTWFDRIVGIPGITATFMNPACGFNLPIYGDVSAVFEAMGLGSCVDGVSSAASAYLMDPALETWGGFMTGNAAQFNGCLAATGGDMAFCAGTYPQFLADDSDHDFNGVDGRLTMNFDIPCVGIIEAREVIAEFIEVGGDCGSGDVNSDGGWNVLDVVA
;
A
#
# COMPACT_ATOMS: atom_id res chain seq x y z
N ALA A 1 9.51 -24.93 17.99
CA ALA A 1 9.73 -25.97 16.98
C ALA A 1 8.40 -26.57 16.53
N GLY A 2 8.32 -27.07 15.31
CA GLY A 2 7.13 -27.63 14.67
C GLY A 2 7.12 -27.33 13.17
N SER A 3 6.27 -28.02 12.42
CA SER A 3 5.98 -27.67 11.03
C SER A 3 4.59 -27.06 10.96
N TYR A 4 4.44 -26.02 10.15
CA TYR A 4 3.29 -25.13 10.18
C TYR A 4 2.85 -24.84 8.75
N LYS A 5 1.53 -24.81 8.53
CA LYS A 5 0.93 -24.40 7.27
C LYS A 5 0.12 -23.12 7.48
N LEU A 6 0.32 -22.14 6.62
CA LEU A 6 -0.43 -20.88 6.64
C LEU A 6 -1.91 -21.13 6.32
N THR A 7 -2.81 -20.65 7.18
CA THR A 7 -4.27 -20.75 7.05
C THR A 7 -4.97 -19.40 7.12
N GLY A 8 -4.23 -18.33 7.35
CA GLY A 8 -4.77 -16.98 7.32
C GLY A 8 -3.66 -15.95 7.31
N VAL A 9 -3.87 -14.87 6.57
CA VAL A 9 -2.98 -13.71 6.61
C VAL A 9 -3.80 -12.42 6.56
N ASP A 10 -3.47 -11.47 7.42
CA ASP A 10 -3.95 -10.10 7.39
C ASP A 10 -2.72 -9.19 7.38
N VAL A 11 -2.44 -8.58 6.23
CA VAL A 11 -1.32 -7.65 6.05
C VAL A 11 -1.84 -6.28 5.72
N LEU A 12 -1.24 -5.26 6.34
CA LEU A 12 -1.41 -3.88 5.93
C LEU A 12 -0.06 -3.29 5.49
N TYR A 13 0.07 -3.08 4.18
CA TYR A 13 1.17 -2.31 3.60
C TYR A 13 0.80 -0.82 3.62
N THR A 14 1.66 0.01 4.19
CA THR A 14 1.53 1.46 4.18
C THR A 14 2.68 2.06 3.40
N PHE A 15 2.38 2.82 2.35
CA PHE A 15 3.40 3.43 1.49
C PHE A 15 3.62 4.88 1.88
N ILE A 16 4.88 5.22 2.19
CA ILE A 16 5.35 6.56 2.51
C ILE A 16 6.15 7.08 1.33
N THR A 17 5.86 8.28 0.85
CA THR A 17 6.61 8.86 -0.27
C THR A 17 8.03 9.28 0.13
N ARG A 18 9.01 8.98 -0.72
CA ARG A 18 10.39 9.47 -0.56
C ARG A 18 10.58 10.91 -1.04
N ALA A 19 9.87 11.28 -2.09
CA ALA A 19 9.92 12.61 -2.71
C ALA A 19 8.53 13.15 -3.03
N GLU A 20 8.46 14.45 -3.35
CA GLU A 20 7.23 15.06 -3.86
C GLU A 20 6.96 14.57 -5.29
N ASN A 21 5.74 14.09 -5.54
CA ASN A 21 5.33 13.55 -6.83
C ASN A 21 4.16 14.37 -7.39
N THR A 22 4.33 14.97 -8.57
CA THR A 22 3.24 15.65 -9.27
C THR A 22 2.51 14.65 -10.17
N LEU A 23 1.22 14.48 -9.92
CA LEU A 23 0.35 13.61 -10.67
C LEU A 23 -0.25 14.37 -11.85
N THR A 24 -0.13 13.83 -13.06
CA THR A 24 -0.59 14.47 -14.29
C THR A 24 -1.61 13.61 -15.04
N VAL A 25 -2.40 14.27 -15.87
CA VAL A 25 -3.26 13.61 -16.85
C VAL A 25 -2.97 14.16 -18.24
N THR A 26 -2.87 13.27 -19.22
CA THR A 26 -2.58 13.60 -20.62
C THR A 26 -3.75 13.22 -21.52
N ASP A 27 -4.02 14.03 -22.55
CA ASP A 27 -5.12 13.74 -23.48
C ASP A 27 -4.93 12.40 -24.22
N ALA A 28 -6.02 11.65 -24.38
CA ALA A 28 -5.98 10.34 -25.02
C ALA A 28 -5.82 10.38 -26.55
N TYR A 29 -5.74 11.58 -27.17
CA TYR A 29 -5.84 11.77 -28.61
C TYR A 29 -4.56 12.32 -29.26
N GLY A 30 -3.50 12.56 -28.49
CA GLY A 30 -2.23 13.10 -28.97
C GLY A 30 -2.28 14.58 -29.34
N ILE A 31 -3.18 15.35 -28.72
CA ILE A 31 -3.31 16.81 -28.90
C ILE A 31 -2.15 17.55 -28.22
N GLY A 32 -1.53 16.94 -27.20
CA GLY A 32 -0.40 17.48 -26.45
C GLY A 32 -0.83 18.29 -25.23
N VAL A 33 -1.98 17.96 -24.64
CA VAL A 33 -2.46 18.55 -23.40
C VAL A 33 -2.09 17.63 -22.25
N THR A 34 -1.24 18.14 -21.35
CA THR A 34 -0.92 17.50 -20.07
C THR A 34 -1.20 18.48 -18.95
N ILE A 35 -1.97 18.07 -17.94
CA ILE A 35 -2.40 18.91 -16.83
C ILE A 35 -2.02 18.26 -15.51
N PRO A 36 -1.34 18.96 -14.58
CA PRO A 36 -1.17 18.48 -13.21
C PRO A 36 -2.52 18.52 -12.48
N VAL A 37 -2.87 17.42 -11.83
CA VAL A 37 -4.18 17.24 -11.16
C VAL A 37 -4.06 17.09 -9.65
N ALA A 38 -2.90 16.64 -9.15
CA ALA A 38 -2.63 16.52 -7.74
C ALA A 38 -1.12 16.48 -7.49
N THR A 39 -0.72 16.71 -6.24
CA THR A 39 0.65 16.54 -5.79
C THR A 39 0.63 15.69 -4.52
N ILE A 40 1.44 14.65 -4.49
CA ILE A 40 1.71 13.87 -3.28
C ILE A 40 2.95 14.49 -2.62
N PRO A 41 2.85 15.02 -1.39
CA PRO A 41 4.01 15.54 -0.66
C PRO A 41 5.06 14.45 -0.43
N ALA A 42 6.28 14.85 -0.09
CA ALA A 42 7.29 13.91 0.44
C ALA A 42 6.98 13.52 1.89
N ALA A 43 7.49 12.37 2.32
CA ALA A 43 7.50 11.88 3.70
C ALA A 43 6.12 11.59 4.32
N VAL A 44 5.07 11.45 3.50
CA VAL A 44 3.70 11.20 3.99
C VAL A 44 3.24 9.79 3.60
N PRO A 45 2.50 9.09 4.48
CA PRO A 45 1.63 8.00 4.07
C PRO A 45 0.60 8.53 3.07
N PHE A 46 0.54 7.97 1.87
CA PHE A 46 -0.41 8.41 0.84
C PHE A 46 -1.43 7.34 0.47
N THR A 47 -1.13 6.06 0.74
CA THR A 47 -2.07 4.96 0.55
C THR A 47 -1.71 3.78 1.44
N THR A 48 -2.69 2.90 1.62
CA THR A 48 -2.50 1.59 2.23
C THR A 48 -3.05 0.52 1.31
N GLN A 49 -2.42 -0.65 1.33
CA GLN A 49 -2.88 -1.82 0.61
C GLN A 49 -3.03 -2.96 1.62
N ALA A 50 -4.26 -3.45 1.76
CA ALA A 50 -4.54 -4.59 2.62
C ALA A 50 -4.46 -5.89 1.81
N MET A 51 -3.84 -6.92 2.38
CA MET A 51 -3.92 -8.29 1.90
C MET A 51 -4.61 -9.13 2.97
N GLN A 52 -5.89 -9.41 2.74
CA GLN A 52 -6.73 -10.08 3.71
C GLN A 52 -7.27 -11.40 3.16
N LEU A 53 -6.62 -12.50 3.51
CA LEU A 53 -6.88 -13.81 2.93
C LEU A 53 -7.05 -14.85 4.04
N ASN A 54 -8.23 -15.46 4.10
CA ASN A 54 -8.46 -16.69 4.86
C ASN A 54 -7.97 -17.93 4.08
N ASP A 55 -8.00 -19.11 4.70
CA ASP A 55 -7.52 -20.36 4.10
C ASP A 55 -8.14 -20.65 2.71
N ALA A 56 -9.45 -20.45 2.59
CA ALA A 56 -10.15 -20.64 1.32
C ALA A 56 -9.68 -19.66 0.22
N ALA A 57 -9.40 -18.40 0.58
CA ALA A 57 -8.90 -17.40 -0.35
C ALA A 57 -7.45 -17.67 -0.73
N LEU A 58 -6.60 -18.06 0.23
CA LEU A 58 -5.21 -18.47 -0.01
C LEU A 58 -5.15 -19.59 -1.05
N GLY A 59 -5.91 -20.67 -0.84
CA GLY A 59 -5.99 -21.78 -1.79
C GLY A 59 -6.57 -21.39 -3.16
N ALA A 60 -7.52 -20.46 -3.21
CA ALA A 60 -8.12 -20.00 -4.47
C ALA A 60 -7.15 -19.22 -5.38
N ILE A 61 -6.19 -18.50 -4.78
CA ILE A 61 -5.17 -17.76 -5.52
C ILE A 61 -3.83 -18.50 -5.62
N GLY A 62 -3.75 -19.72 -5.08
CA GLY A 62 -2.60 -20.61 -5.20
C GLY A 62 -1.47 -20.34 -4.20
N ILE A 63 -1.74 -19.61 -3.12
CA ILE A 63 -0.78 -19.45 -2.02
C ILE A 63 -0.85 -20.71 -1.15
N ASN A 64 0.33 -21.26 -0.85
CA ASN A 64 0.50 -22.35 0.10
C ASN A 64 1.86 -22.19 0.74
N LEU A 65 1.92 -21.65 1.95
CA LEU A 65 3.18 -21.39 2.65
C LEU A 65 3.34 -22.39 3.79
N ASN A 66 4.42 -23.15 3.75
CA ASN A 66 4.77 -24.14 4.77
C ASN A 66 6.08 -23.74 5.44
N VAL A 67 6.07 -23.62 6.75
CA VAL A 67 7.20 -23.17 7.55
C VAL A 67 7.57 -24.24 8.56
N THR A 68 8.85 -24.59 8.64
CA THR A 68 9.36 -25.47 9.69
C THR A 68 10.29 -24.70 10.61
N LEU A 69 10.08 -24.86 11.92
CA LEU A 69 10.92 -24.32 12.97
C LEU A 69 11.60 -25.48 13.71
N ASN A 70 12.92 -25.55 13.69
CA ASN A 70 13.69 -26.64 14.31
C ASN A 70 14.09 -26.29 15.75
N GLU A 71 14.37 -27.30 16.58
CA GLU A 71 14.76 -27.10 17.99
C GLU A 71 16.12 -26.42 18.15
N ASP A 72 16.98 -26.44 17.13
CA ASP A 72 18.31 -25.85 17.14
C ASP A 72 18.34 -24.34 16.80
N GLY A 73 17.17 -23.74 16.53
CA GLY A 73 17.05 -22.34 16.13
C GLY A 73 17.15 -22.10 14.63
N SER A 74 17.28 -23.15 13.81
CA SER A 74 17.10 -23.02 12.36
C SER A 74 15.63 -23.14 11.96
N GLY A 75 15.23 -22.45 10.90
CA GLY A 75 13.93 -22.65 10.27
C GLY A 75 14.06 -22.68 8.75
N GLU A 76 13.00 -23.08 8.09
CA GLU A 76 12.94 -23.11 6.63
C GLU A 76 11.51 -22.87 6.13
N VAL A 77 11.40 -22.16 5.01
CA VAL A 77 10.23 -22.23 4.14
C VAL A 77 10.38 -23.48 3.27
N ALA A 78 9.46 -24.42 3.43
CA ALA A 78 9.59 -25.74 2.83
C ALA A 78 9.42 -25.70 1.29
N GLU A 79 10.17 -26.56 0.60
CA GLU A 79 10.07 -26.73 -0.84
C GLU A 79 8.64 -27.06 -1.27
N GLY A 80 8.17 -26.39 -2.33
CA GLY A 80 6.78 -26.48 -2.79
C GLY A 80 5.85 -25.43 -2.19
N SER A 81 6.38 -24.53 -1.36
CA SER A 81 5.66 -23.34 -0.93
C SER A 81 5.51 -22.32 -2.07
N TYR A 82 4.41 -21.59 -2.08
CA TYR A 82 4.10 -20.53 -3.03
C TYR A 82 3.63 -19.29 -2.26
N TYR A 83 4.23 -18.15 -2.53
CA TYR A 83 3.93 -16.89 -1.83
C TYR A 83 3.81 -15.72 -2.81
N PRO A 84 3.03 -14.66 -2.47
CA PRO A 84 2.95 -13.49 -3.32
C PRO A 84 4.27 -12.77 -3.44
N ASP A 85 4.58 -12.39 -4.66
CA ASP A 85 5.63 -11.44 -5.01
C ASP A 85 5.00 -10.23 -5.69
N VAL A 86 5.54 -9.05 -5.43
CA VAL A 86 5.08 -7.78 -5.99
C VAL A 86 6.25 -7.14 -6.70
N ASN A 87 6.15 -7.05 -8.02
CA ASN A 87 7.15 -6.42 -8.84
C ASN A 87 6.55 -5.24 -9.60
N THR A 88 7.21 -4.09 -9.54
CA THR A 88 6.83 -2.90 -10.31
C THR A 88 7.70 -2.83 -11.55
N ILE A 89 7.06 -2.89 -12.72
CA ILE A 89 7.74 -2.77 -14.01
C ILE A 89 7.36 -1.48 -14.70
N GLU A 90 8.30 -0.85 -15.40
CA GLU A 90 8.02 0.24 -16.33
C GLU A 90 7.62 -0.36 -17.69
N ASP A 91 6.46 0.06 -18.22
CA ASP A 91 6.00 -0.39 -19.54
C ASP A 91 6.68 0.38 -20.69
N GLU A 92 6.37 0.01 -21.95
CA GLU A 92 6.95 0.65 -23.14
C GLU A 92 6.64 2.16 -23.26
N ASN A 93 5.66 2.66 -22.50
CA ASN A 93 5.23 4.05 -22.49
C ASN A 93 5.76 4.84 -21.28
N GLY A 94 6.55 4.20 -20.42
CA GLY A 94 7.06 4.79 -19.19
C GLY A 94 6.08 4.76 -18.01
N ALA A 95 5.00 3.99 -18.11
CA ALA A 95 4.03 3.84 -17.02
C ALA A 95 4.46 2.72 -16.07
N CYS A 96 4.46 3.00 -14.77
CA CYS A 96 4.77 1.99 -13.76
C CYS A 96 3.57 1.09 -13.46
N VAL A 97 3.71 -0.21 -13.73
CA VAL A 97 2.67 -1.21 -13.46
C VAL A 97 3.16 -2.13 -12.35
N THR A 98 2.45 -2.11 -11.23
CA THR A 98 2.69 -3.05 -10.12
C THR A 98 1.95 -4.35 -10.40
N LEU A 99 2.72 -5.42 -10.60
CA LEU A 99 2.24 -6.76 -10.87
C LEU A 99 2.37 -7.61 -9.61
N GLN A 100 1.26 -8.21 -9.20
CA GLN A 100 1.28 -9.23 -8.16
C GLN A 100 1.28 -10.61 -8.82
N GLN A 101 2.24 -11.45 -8.44
CA GLN A 101 2.37 -12.82 -8.89
C GLN A 101 2.48 -13.74 -7.69
N VAL A 102 2.20 -15.03 -7.88
CA VAL A 102 2.43 -16.05 -6.86
C VAL A 102 3.56 -16.94 -7.38
N LEU A 103 4.69 -16.92 -6.68
CA LEU A 103 5.92 -17.58 -7.10
C LEU A 103 6.32 -18.68 -6.11
N PRO A 104 6.98 -19.75 -6.58
CA PRO A 104 7.51 -20.77 -5.69
C PRO A 104 8.64 -20.16 -4.83
N VAL A 105 8.58 -20.41 -3.52
CA VAL A 105 9.56 -19.93 -2.54
C VAL A 105 10.11 -21.11 -1.72
N SER A 106 11.38 -21.02 -1.35
CA SER A 106 12.03 -21.93 -0.42
C SER A 106 13.33 -21.32 0.05
N ASP A 107 13.44 -21.06 1.34
CA ASP A 107 14.63 -20.44 1.91
C ASP A 107 14.85 -20.90 3.36
N PRO A 108 16.10 -21.16 3.76
CA PRO A 108 16.45 -21.38 5.15
C PRO A 108 16.58 -20.03 5.88
N PHE A 109 16.27 -20.00 7.17
CA PHE A 109 16.42 -18.82 8.02
C PHE A 109 16.82 -19.20 9.44
N ASN A 110 17.22 -18.21 10.24
CA ASN A 110 17.49 -18.40 11.66
C ASN A 110 16.37 -17.78 12.49
N TYR A 111 16.06 -18.38 13.64
CA TYR A 111 15.09 -17.83 14.57
C TYR A 111 15.48 -18.04 16.02
N THR A 112 15.11 -17.08 16.87
CA THR A 112 15.10 -17.24 18.33
C THR A 112 13.73 -16.88 18.88
N SER A 113 13.34 -17.45 20.02
CA SER A 113 12.02 -17.17 20.58
C SER A 113 11.99 -17.18 22.10
N MET A 114 11.08 -16.40 22.66
CA MET A 114 10.82 -16.30 24.09
C MET A 114 9.32 -16.17 24.35
N GLY A 115 8.69 -17.25 24.82
CA GLY A 115 7.21 -17.31 24.98
C GLY A 115 6.62 -16.35 26.01
N ASN A 116 7.44 -15.80 26.91
CA ASN A 116 7.02 -14.81 27.93
C ASN A 116 7.71 -13.45 27.75
N MET A 117 8.15 -13.10 26.53
CA MET A 117 8.92 -11.89 26.25
C MET A 117 8.24 -10.63 26.79
N MET A 118 6.98 -10.37 26.43
CA MET A 118 6.28 -9.14 26.85
C MET A 118 6.21 -9.01 28.38
N ALA A 119 5.92 -10.11 29.07
CA ALA A 119 5.87 -10.15 30.53
C ALA A 119 7.25 -9.90 31.14
N ALA A 120 8.32 -10.39 30.51
CA ALA A 120 9.69 -10.24 30.98
C ALA A 120 10.21 -8.80 30.83
N VAL A 121 9.82 -8.10 29.76
CA VAL A 121 10.20 -6.69 29.54
C VAL A 121 9.19 -5.70 30.14
N GLY A 122 8.08 -6.18 30.69
CA GLY A 122 7.09 -5.37 31.39
C GLY A 122 6.21 -4.53 30.45
N MET A 123 5.94 -5.04 29.25
CA MET A 123 5.07 -4.40 28.25
C MET A 123 3.85 -5.28 27.94
N ALA A 124 2.90 -4.70 27.22
CA ALA A 124 1.81 -5.41 26.56
C ALA A 124 1.77 -4.97 25.09
N HIS A 125 1.07 -5.71 24.24
CA HIS A 125 0.97 -5.36 22.83
C HIS A 125 0.46 -3.92 22.65
N PRO A 126 1.17 -3.06 21.91
CA PRO A 126 0.93 -1.61 21.92
C PRO A 126 -0.32 -1.20 21.13
N GLY A 127 -0.83 -2.06 20.23
CA GLY A 127 -2.01 -1.76 19.41
C GLY A 127 -1.76 -0.69 18.34
N VAL A 128 -0.49 -0.39 18.06
CA VAL A 128 -0.06 0.50 16.98
C VAL A 128 0.96 -0.22 16.11
N ASN A 129 0.98 0.14 14.83
CA ASN A 129 1.97 -0.36 13.88
C ASN A 129 3.34 0.31 14.09
N VAL A 130 4.33 -0.07 13.28
CA VAL A 130 5.70 0.48 13.32
C VAL A 130 5.78 2.00 13.15
N LEU A 131 4.79 2.61 12.49
CA LEU A 131 4.69 4.07 12.29
C LEU A 131 4.07 4.80 13.49
N GLY A 132 3.53 4.06 14.47
CA GLY A 132 2.78 4.61 15.61
C GLY A 132 1.31 4.92 15.28
N LEU A 133 0.81 4.48 14.13
CA LEU A 133 -0.59 4.58 13.74
C LEU A 133 -1.39 3.39 14.31
N PRO A 134 -2.72 3.51 14.49
CA PRO A 134 -3.55 2.39 14.93
C PRO A 134 -3.30 1.13 14.09
N GLY A 135 -2.97 0.02 14.76
CA GLY A 135 -2.65 -1.25 14.10
C GLY A 135 -3.89 -2.09 13.78
N ILE A 136 -3.72 -3.09 12.92
CA ILE A 136 -4.72 -4.11 12.59
C ILE A 136 -4.78 -5.24 13.62
N SER A 137 -3.74 -5.42 14.44
CA SER A 137 -3.69 -6.51 15.42
C SER A 137 -4.83 -6.47 16.46
N PRO A 138 -5.56 -7.59 16.67
CA PRO A 138 -6.56 -7.70 17.73
C PRO A 138 -5.93 -7.89 19.12
N MET A 139 -4.60 -8.00 19.21
CA MET A 139 -3.89 -8.40 20.41
C MET A 139 -3.55 -7.22 21.34
N ALA A 140 -4.01 -6.01 21.04
CA ALA A 140 -3.78 -4.81 21.85
C ALA A 140 -4.05 -5.05 23.36
N GLY A 141 -3.03 -4.76 24.18
CA GLY A 141 -3.07 -4.95 25.64
C GLY A 141 -2.85 -6.40 26.12
N GLN A 142 -2.67 -7.37 25.24
CA GLN A 142 -2.37 -8.76 25.59
C GLN A 142 -0.86 -8.99 25.81
N GLN A 143 -0.53 -10.18 26.31
CA GLN A 143 0.84 -10.63 26.54
C GLN A 143 1.21 -11.69 25.49
N LEU A 144 2.22 -11.40 24.68
CA LEU A 144 2.70 -12.31 23.64
C LEU A 144 4.15 -12.73 23.88
N GLY A 145 4.54 -13.82 23.23
CA GLY A 145 5.93 -14.19 23.06
C GLY A 145 6.64 -13.25 22.09
N GLY A 146 7.97 -13.25 22.14
CA GLY A 146 8.81 -12.57 21.16
C GLY A 146 9.48 -13.60 20.26
N LEU A 147 9.61 -13.27 18.97
CA LEU A 147 10.32 -14.07 17.97
C LEU A 147 11.27 -13.15 17.21
N GLU A 148 12.52 -13.58 17.10
CA GLU A 148 13.51 -13.01 16.19
C GLU A 148 13.58 -13.90 14.96
N LEU A 149 13.61 -13.29 13.79
CA LEU A 149 13.84 -13.97 12.52
C LEU A 149 14.93 -13.19 11.78
N SER A 150 15.89 -13.92 11.22
CA SER A 150 16.96 -13.34 10.40
C SER A 150 17.33 -14.23 9.22
N ASP A 151 17.93 -13.61 8.20
CA ASP A 151 18.54 -14.27 7.03
C ASP A 151 17.51 -14.98 6.12
N SER A 152 16.26 -14.53 6.10
CA SER A 152 15.24 -15.04 5.18
C SER A 152 15.19 -14.21 3.90
N GLU A 153 14.97 -14.87 2.76
CA GLU A 153 14.66 -14.21 1.48
C GLU A 153 13.14 -13.98 1.33
N THR A 154 12.32 -14.78 2.02
CA THR A 154 10.85 -14.70 1.96
C THR A 154 10.27 -13.75 3.02
N PHE A 155 10.80 -13.79 4.24
CA PHE A 155 10.37 -12.94 5.35
C PHE A 155 11.37 -11.81 5.58
N GLU A 156 10.88 -10.70 6.13
CA GLU A 156 11.76 -9.62 6.57
C GLU A 156 12.44 -9.96 7.90
N ASP A 157 13.58 -9.32 8.16
CA ASP A 157 14.23 -9.45 9.46
C ASP A 157 13.43 -8.69 10.53
N PHE A 158 13.28 -9.29 11.71
CA PHE A 158 12.67 -8.61 12.85
C PHE A 158 13.21 -9.11 14.18
N PRO A 159 13.34 -8.22 15.19
CA PRO A 159 13.94 -8.58 16.47
C PRO A 159 12.94 -9.24 17.43
N MET A 160 13.44 -10.11 18.31
CA MET A 160 12.64 -10.67 19.42
C MET A 160 12.26 -9.62 20.47
N PHE A 161 13.11 -8.62 20.69
CA PHE A 161 12.84 -7.53 21.63
C PHE A 161 12.44 -6.28 20.87
N PRO A 162 11.27 -5.69 21.20
CA PRO A 162 10.80 -4.50 20.52
C PRO A 162 11.76 -3.33 20.60
N ALA A 163 12.02 -2.73 19.44
CA ALA A 163 12.87 -1.56 19.29
C ALA A 163 12.19 -0.53 18.39
N HIS A 164 12.54 0.74 18.55
CA HIS A 164 12.07 1.79 17.64
C HIS A 164 13.00 1.85 16.43
N PRO A 165 12.53 1.50 15.22
CA PRO A 165 13.39 1.51 14.04
C PRO A 165 13.61 2.92 13.52
N THR A 166 14.61 3.08 12.65
CA THR A 166 14.82 4.31 11.87
C THR A 166 14.61 4.06 10.39
N LEU A 167 14.12 5.07 9.67
CA LEU A 167 14.02 5.05 8.21
C LEU A 167 15.37 5.41 7.58
N CYS A 168 16.38 4.56 7.77
CA CYS A 168 17.72 4.79 7.26
C CYS A 168 18.30 3.53 6.63
N ASP A 169 19.26 3.76 5.74
CA ASP A 169 20.20 2.73 5.30
C ASP A 169 21.05 2.19 6.48
N PRO A 170 21.71 1.04 6.31
CA PRO A 170 22.57 0.44 7.35
C PRO A 170 23.72 1.32 7.85
N THR A 171 24.18 2.30 7.07
CA THR A 171 25.25 3.22 7.47
C THR A 171 24.74 4.48 8.17
N GLY A 172 23.43 4.76 8.09
CA GLY A 172 22.77 5.92 8.67
C GLY A 172 23.08 7.22 7.93
N THR A 173 23.46 7.16 6.66
CA THR A 173 23.70 8.33 5.80
C THR A 173 22.47 8.76 5.02
N ASP A 174 21.69 7.80 4.52
CA ASP A 174 20.50 8.02 3.72
C ASP A 174 19.28 7.75 4.61
N CYS A 175 18.77 8.83 5.19
CA CYS A 175 17.67 8.77 6.13
C CYS A 175 16.49 9.61 5.65
N PHE A 176 15.30 9.02 5.67
CA PHE A 176 14.07 9.70 5.28
C PHE A 176 13.30 10.23 6.49
N PRO A 177 12.78 11.47 6.42
CA PRO A 177 11.82 11.93 7.41
C PRO A 177 10.47 11.23 7.21
N PHE A 178 9.63 11.31 8.24
CA PHE A 178 8.27 10.78 8.24
C PHE A 178 7.32 11.78 8.92
N THR A 179 6.12 11.96 8.38
CA THR A 179 5.09 12.78 9.02
C THR A 179 3.69 12.21 8.84
N VAL A 180 2.88 12.30 9.89
CA VAL A 180 1.45 11.98 9.88
C VAL A 180 0.58 13.24 9.74
N GLY A 181 1.21 14.41 9.58
CA GLY A 181 0.55 15.71 9.62
C GLY A 181 0.03 16.08 11.01
N ASP A 182 -0.65 17.21 11.10
CA ASP A 182 -1.34 17.70 12.31
C ASP A 182 -2.58 16.82 12.58
N ILE A 183 -2.33 15.65 13.17
CA ILE A 183 -3.34 14.61 13.37
C ILE A 183 -4.27 14.97 14.52
N ASP A 184 -3.80 15.78 15.47
CA ASP A 184 -4.60 16.21 16.62
C ASP A 184 -5.37 17.53 16.37
N GLY A 185 -5.10 18.20 15.25
CA GLY A 185 -5.78 19.42 14.82
C GLY A 185 -5.42 20.65 15.66
N SER A 186 -4.26 20.63 16.32
CA SER A 186 -3.75 21.73 17.15
C SER A 186 -3.35 22.96 16.33
N GLY A 187 -3.12 22.81 15.03
CA GLY A 187 -2.58 23.83 14.14
C GLY A 187 -1.07 23.99 14.26
N THR A 188 -0.39 23.12 15.00
CA THR A 188 1.07 23.02 15.10
C THR A 188 1.51 21.60 14.76
N LEU A 189 2.81 21.41 14.53
CA LEU A 189 3.39 20.07 14.38
C LEU A 189 4.29 19.79 15.59
N GLU A 190 4.05 18.69 16.28
CA GLU A 190 5.01 18.16 17.26
C GLU A 190 6.16 17.42 16.55
N ILE A 191 7.36 17.98 16.66
CA ILE A 191 8.57 17.44 16.02
C ILE A 191 9.32 16.59 17.04
N TYR A 192 9.65 15.34 16.68
CA TYR A 192 10.40 14.44 17.56
C TYR A 192 11.63 15.16 18.19
N PRO A 193 11.82 15.07 19.53
CA PRO A 193 11.16 14.15 20.47
C PRO A 193 9.88 14.70 21.12
N ASP A 194 9.39 15.87 20.70
CA ASP A 194 8.13 16.39 21.19
C ASP A 194 6.98 15.53 20.66
N VAL A 195 5.96 15.32 21.49
CA VAL A 195 4.80 14.47 21.19
C VAL A 195 3.51 15.21 21.48
N ASN A 196 2.48 14.92 20.69
CA ASN A 196 1.15 15.46 20.90
C ASN A 196 0.47 14.81 22.13
N LEU A 197 -0.80 15.14 22.38
CA LEU A 197 -1.56 14.60 23.51
C LEU A 197 -1.77 13.07 23.48
N LEU A 198 -1.56 12.45 22.31
CA LEU A 198 -1.62 11.00 22.12
C LEU A 198 -0.25 10.33 22.31
N GLY A 199 0.80 11.10 22.59
CA GLY A 199 2.15 10.56 22.75
C GLY A 199 2.86 10.25 21.44
N ILE A 200 2.40 10.84 20.32
CA ILE A 200 2.93 10.61 18.97
C ILE A 200 3.58 11.92 18.48
N PRO A 201 4.84 11.92 18.00
CA PRO A 201 5.39 12.98 17.17
C PRO A 201 4.69 13.01 15.81
N GLU A 202 4.32 14.19 15.36
CA GLU A 202 3.65 14.40 14.08
C GLU A 202 4.64 14.54 12.93
N TYR A 203 5.90 14.88 13.24
CA TYR A 203 7.03 14.88 12.33
C TYR A 203 8.25 14.22 12.97
N VAL A 204 8.76 13.18 12.33
CA VAL A 204 9.98 12.45 12.71
C VAL A 204 11.07 12.81 11.69
N PRO A 205 12.12 13.56 12.08
CA PRO A 205 13.25 13.84 11.19
C PRO A 205 13.98 12.56 10.76
N GLY A 206 14.61 12.56 9.59
CA GLY A 206 15.44 11.44 9.15
C GLY A 206 16.51 11.09 10.19
N GLY A 207 16.62 9.80 10.51
CA GLY A 207 17.54 9.27 11.52
C GLY A 207 17.03 9.34 12.96
N ALA A 208 15.86 9.92 13.19
CA ALA A 208 15.16 9.78 14.47
C ALA A 208 14.38 8.45 14.52
N PRO A 209 14.27 7.83 15.71
CA PRO A 209 13.47 6.62 15.87
C PRO A 209 11.99 6.90 15.62
N LEU A 210 11.32 5.96 14.95
CA LEU A 210 9.87 5.96 14.77
C LEU A 210 9.15 5.74 16.10
N THR A 211 7.87 6.06 16.12
CA THR A 211 7.04 5.98 17.34
C THR A 211 6.62 4.56 17.66
N GLY A 212 6.32 3.78 16.62
CA GLY A 212 6.01 2.36 16.76
C GLY A 212 7.26 1.53 17.01
N LEU A 213 7.04 0.22 17.12
CA LEU A 213 8.08 -0.75 17.41
C LEU A 213 8.18 -1.74 16.25
N THR A 214 9.41 -2.09 15.87
CA THR A 214 9.71 -3.30 15.10
C THR A 214 9.90 -4.46 16.07
N ALA A 215 9.25 -5.58 15.78
CA ALA A 215 9.37 -6.85 16.52
C ALA A 215 8.56 -7.96 15.86
N GLY A 216 8.91 -9.21 16.18
CA GLY A 216 8.05 -10.36 16.01
C GLY A 216 7.35 -10.74 17.31
N TYR A 217 6.02 -10.82 17.30
CA TYR A 217 5.20 -11.30 18.41
C TYR A 217 4.50 -12.61 18.04
N TRP A 218 4.32 -13.50 19.01
CA TRP A 218 3.67 -14.78 18.72
C TRP A 218 2.89 -15.38 19.89
N LEU A 219 1.90 -16.19 19.53
CA LEU A 219 1.18 -17.11 20.41
C LEU A 219 1.19 -18.52 19.81
N LYS A 220 1.33 -19.53 20.66
CA LYS A 220 1.15 -20.94 20.29
C LYS A 220 0.25 -21.61 21.31
N GLU A 221 -0.72 -22.35 20.80
CA GLU A 221 -1.59 -23.17 21.62
C GLU A 221 -0.76 -24.18 22.44
N GLY A 222 -1.11 -24.30 23.73
CA GLY A 222 -0.45 -25.20 24.67
C GLY A 222 0.92 -24.71 25.17
N VAL A 223 1.39 -23.54 24.74
CA VAL A 223 2.65 -22.94 25.23
C VAL A 223 2.41 -21.65 26.00
N ASN A 224 1.89 -20.62 25.33
CA ASN A 224 1.61 -19.31 25.92
C ASN A 224 0.19 -18.81 25.64
N ALA A 225 -0.62 -19.59 24.92
CA ALA A 225 -2.06 -19.44 24.80
C ALA A 225 -2.76 -20.79 25.06
N ASP A 226 -3.95 -20.75 25.65
CA ASP A 226 -4.79 -21.95 25.81
C ASP A 226 -5.61 -22.26 24.55
N GLU A 227 -5.99 -21.22 23.80
CA GLU A 227 -6.74 -21.26 22.56
C GLU A 227 -6.43 -19.96 21.81
N ILE A 228 -6.40 -20.00 20.48
CA ILE A 228 -6.20 -18.82 19.63
C ILE A 228 -7.37 -18.76 18.66
N THR A 229 -8.07 -17.64 18.61
CA THR A 229 -9.20 -17.47 17.68
C THR A 229 -8.72 -16.79 16.40
N SER A 230 -9.16 -17.30 15.24
CA SER A 230 -8.82 -16.68 13.96
C SER A 230 -9.36 -15.25 13.85
N VAL A 231 -8.58 -14.37 13.22
CA VAL A 231 -8.97 -13.01 12.83
C VAL A 231 -10.10 -13.01 11.79
N TYR A 232 -10.29 -14.13 11.07
CA TYR A 232 -11.34 -14.31 10.08
C TYR A 232 -12.52 -15.10 10.64
N PRO A 233 -13.72 -14.51 10.72
CA PRO A 233 -14.91 -15.23 11.17
C PRO A 233 -15.20 -16.48 10.32
N GLY A 234 -15.19 -17.65 10.96
CA GLY A 234 -15.48 -18.94 10.33
C GLY A 234 -14.29 -19.59 9.62
N ASN A 235 -13.08 -19.03 9.76
CA ASN A 235 -11.85 -19.71 9.40
C ASN A 235 -11.45 -20.73 10.49
N THR A 236 -10.52 -21.63 10.18
CA THR A 236 -9.95 -22.53 11.18
C THR A 236 -9.12 -21.74 12.19
N ASP A 237 -9.36 -22.00 13.47
CA ASP A 237 -8.58 -21.40 14.56
C ASP A 237 -7.12 -21.89 14.49
N PRO A 238 -6.12 -20.99 14.57
CA PRO A 238 -4.72 -21.37 14.39
C PRO A 238 -4.10 -22.01 15.64
N ASP A 239 -3.17 -22.93 15.43
CA ASP A 239 -2.29 -23.46 16.49
C ASP A 239 -1.14 -22.49 16.81
N PHE A 240 -0.77 -21.66 15.83
CA PHE A 240 0.33 -20.71 15.92
C PHE A 240 -0.04 -19.40 15.23
N HIS A 241 0.00 -18.31 16.00
CA HIS A 241 -0.19 -16.94 15.54
C HIS A 241 1.15 -16.23 15.61
N LEU A 242 1.57 -15.65 14.49
CA LEU A 242 2.77 -14.85 14.37
C LEU A 242 2.37 -13.51 13.78
N GLU A 243 2.70 -12.43 14.46
CA GLU A 243 2.58 -11.08 13.93
C GLU A 243 3.95 -10.42 13.96
N TRP A 244 4.25 -9.60 12.95
CA TRP A 244 5.47 -8.80 12.97
C TRP A 244 5.25 -7.47 12.29
N HIS A 245 5.96 -6.48 12.80
CA HIS A 245 5.85 -5.10 12.37
C HIS A 245 7.22 -4.68 11.84
N GLY A 246 7.28 -4.26 10.58
CA GLY A 246 8.52 -3.94 9.88
C GLY A 246 8.39 -2.68 9.05
N VAL A 247 9.51 -2.03 8.76
CA VAL A 247 9.57 -0.91 7.83
C VAL A 247 10.87 -1.00 7.06
N ASP A 248 10.85 -0.65 5.78
CA ASP A 248 12.05 -0.60 4.96
C ASP A 248 13.15 0.22 5.66
N GLY A 249 14.36 -0.34 5.66
CA GLY A 249 15.50 0.20 6.40
C GLY A 249 16.41 -0.89 6.95
N ALA A 250 17.45 -0.47 7.64
CA ALA A 250 18.48 -1.35 8.19
C ALA A 250 17.94 -2.48 9.08
N ASP A 251 16.88 -2.23 9.86
CA ASP A 251 16.35 -3.18 10.83
C ASP A 251 15.54 -4.31 10.17
N SER A 252 14.90 -4.05 9.02
CA SER A 252 14.14 -5.08 8.27
C SER A 252 14.99 -5.80 7.23
N GLY A 253 16.15 -5.23 6.88
CA GLY A 253 16.97 -5.72 5.78
C GLY A 253 16.30 -5.52 4.40
N LEU A 254 15.30 -4.64 4.29
CA LEU A 254 14.53 -4.44 3.05
C LEU A 254 14.52 -2.97 2.61
N GLY A 255 14.16 -2.75 1.34
CA GLY A 255 13.95 -1.42 0.75
C GLY A 255 14.88 -1.09 -0.42
N TRP A 256 15.97 -1.85 -0.59
CA TRP A 256 17.06 -1.65 -1.57
C TRP A 256 16.93 -2.52 -2.85
N GLY A 257 15.78 -3.18 -3.03
CA GLY A 257 15.55 -4.05 -4.18
C GLY A 257 16.39 -5.33 -4.17
N ASP A 258 17.05 -5.65 -5.30
CA ASP A 258 17.71 -6.94 -5.55
C ASP A 258 19.23 -6.95 -5.27
N ASP A 259 19.90 -5.79 -5.21
CA ASP A 259 21.31 -5.61 -4.83
C ASP A 259 21.56 -4.36 -3.95
N ALA A 260 21.91 -4.57 -2.68
CA ALA A 260 22.01 -3.52 -1.65
C ALA A 260 23.12 -2.49 -1.89
N ASP A 261 24.06 -2.81 -2.79
CA ASP A 261 25.16 -1.93 -3.19
C ASP A 261 24.85 -1.18 -4.51
N SER A 262 23.70 -1.45 -5.13
CA SER A 262 23.25 -0.85 -6.39
C SER A 262 22.11 0.14 -6.15
N ASP A 263 22.13 1.25 -6.89
CA ASP A 263 21.03 2.23 -7.00
C ASP A 263 20.24 1.84 -8.26
N GLU A 264 19.19 1.06 -8.06
CA GLU A 264 18.42 0.36 -9.08
C GLU A 264 17.33 1.24 -9.68
N ASP A 265 16.77 2.15 -8.89
CA ASP A 265 15.81 3.15 -9.36
C ASP A 265 16.47 4.45 -9.88
N GLY A 266 17.78 4.64 -9.60
CA GLY A 266 18.59 5.73 -10.12
C GLY A 266 18.34 7.07 -9.43
N ASP A 267 17.71 7.08 -8.26
CA ASP A 267 17.42 8.29 -7.49
C ASP A 267 18.59 8.73 -6.59
N GLY A 268 19.63 7.90 -6.49
CA GLY A 268 20.87 8.18 -5.77
C GLY A 268 20.78 7.92 -4.27
N THR A 269 19.72 7.25 -3.81
CA THR A 269 19.58 6.78 -2.43
C THR A 269 19.73 5.26 -2.34
N TRP A 270 19.84 4.73 -1.13
CA TRP A 270 19.90 3.29 -0.88
C TRP A 270 18.54 2.57 -1.06
N PHE A 271 17.44 3.31 -1.17
CA PHE A 271 16.13 2.71 -1.29
C PHE A 271 15.73 2.67 -2.76
N ASP A 272 15.16 1.56 -3.21
CA ASP A 272 14.81 1.33 -4.61
C ASP A 272 13.33 0.99 -4.79
N ARG A 273 12.59 0.82 -3.69
CA ARG A 273 11.18 0.46 -3.78
C ARG A 273 10.40 1.55 -4.49
N ILE A 274 9.72 1.14 -5.56
CA ILE A 274 8.82 1.96 -6.37
C ILE A 274 7.45 1.31 -6.49
N VAL A 275 6.41 2.13 -6.56
CA VAL A 275 5.03 1.67 -6.82
C VAL A 275 4.37 2.49 -7.90
N GLY A 276 3.59 1.82 -8.76
CA GLY A 276 2.73 2.46 -9.73
C GLY A 276 1.42 2.89 -9.09
N ILE A 277 0.98 4.13 -9.31
CA ILE A 277 -0.36 4.58 -8.89
C ILE A 277 -1.32 4.36 -10.06
N PRO A 278 -2.20 3.34 -10.05
CA PRO A 278 -2.95 2.94 -11.23
C PRO A 278 -4.07 3.93 -11.62
N GLY A 279 -4.41 4.87 -10.73
CA GLY A 279 -5.46 5.86 -10.95
C GLY A 279 -5.64 6.74 -9.74
N ILE A 280 -6.43 7.79 -9.91
CA ILE A 280 -6.76 8.74 -8.84
C ILE A 280 -8.27 8.78 -8.61
N THR A 281 -8.67 9.36 -7.49
CA THR A 281 -10.08 9.55 -7.13
C THR A 281 -10.85 10.20 -8.28
N ALA A 282 -11.98 9.60 -8.63
CA ALA A 282 -12.87 10.05 -9.67
C ALA A 282 -14.34 9.73 -9.33
N THR A 283 -15.23 10.60 -9.76
CA THR A 283 -16.68 10.44 -9.63
C THR A 283 -17.21 9.72 -10.86
N PHE A 284 -17.77 8.53 -10.66
CA PHE A 284 -18.40 7.74 -11.70
C PHE A 284 -19.79 8.30 -12.01
N MET A 285 -20.03 8.50 -13.29
CA MET A 285 -21.20 9.20 -13.80
C MET A 285 -22.11 8.25 -14.58
N ASN A 286 -23.41 8.50 -14.49
CA ASN A 286 -24.42 7.70 -15.16
C ASN A 286 -24.46 8.00 -16.68
N PRO A 287 -24.27 7.00 -17.56
CA PRO A 287 -24.33 7.21 -19.00
C PRO A 287 -25.68 7.73 -19.52
N ALA A 288 -26.77 7.47 -18.80
CA ALA A 288 -28.09 8.02 -19.14
C ALA A 288 -28.15 9.55 -19.04
N CYS A 289 -27.23 10.16 -18.28
CA CYS A 289 -27.06 11.60 -18.19
C CYS A 289 -26.10 12.18 -19.24
N GLY A 290 -25.58 11.34 -20.16
CA GLY A 290 -24.68 11.77 -21.22
C GLY A 290 -23.21 11.83 -20.81
N PHE A 291 -22.78 11.13 -19.77
CA PHE A 291 -21.38 10.99 -19.37
C PHE A 291 -20.92 9.54 -19.59
N ASN A 292 -19.99 9.30 -20.51
CA ASN A 292 -19.51 7.95 -20.80
C ASN A 292 -18.23 7.59 -20.00
N LEU A 293 -17.66 8.56 -19.28
CA LEU A 293 -16.48 8.41 -18.43
C LEU A 293 -16.72 9.05 -17.06
N PRO A 294 -15.95 8.63 -16.03
CA PRO A 294 -15.93 9.33 -14.75
C PRO A 294 -15.32 10.74 -14.90
N ILE A 295 -15.36 11.53 -13.83
CA ILE A 295 -14.75 12.86 -13.72
C ILE A 295 -13.70 12.82 -12.62
N TYR A 296 -12.47 13.31 -12.88
CA TYR A 296 -11.44 13.34 -11.83
C TYR A 296 -11.86 14.20 -10.63
N GLY A 297 -11.58 13.70 -9.43
CA GLY A 297 -12.01 14.27 -8.15
C GLY A 297 -13.38 13.76 -7.67
N ASP A 298 -13.72 14.10 -6.42
CA ASP A 298 -15.08 13.95 -5.90
C ASP A 298 -15.90 15.21 -6.21
N VAL A 299 -16.68 15.14 -7.29
CA VAL A 299 -17.58 16.21 -7.73
C VAL A 299 -19.03 15.96 -7.33
N SER A 300 -19.29 14.99 -6.45
CA SER A 300 -20.65 14.59 -6.05
C SER A 300 -21.45 15.77 -5.52
N ALA A 301 -20.85 16.58 -4.65
CA ALA A 301 -21.49 17.77 -4.07
C ALA A 301 -21.74 18.87 -5.13
N VAL A 302 -20.84 19.03 -6.09
CA VAL A 302 -20.98 20.00 -7.19
C VAL A 302 -22.17 19.61 -8.06
N PHE A 303 -22.26 18.33 -8.43
CA PHE A 303 -23.36 17.80 -9.24
C PHE A 303 -24.69 17.81 -8.50
N GLU A 304 -24.71 17.54 -7.20
CA GLU A 304 -25.90 17.69 -6.38
C GLU A 304 -26.39 19.15 -6.36
N ALA A 305 -25.49 20.12 -6.19
CA ALA A 305 -25.82 21.54 -6.22
C ALA A 305 -26.36 22.00 -7.59
N MET A 306 -25.92 21.38 -8.69
CA MET A 306 -26.42 21.61 -10.04
C MET A 306 -27.76 20.93 -10.33
N GLY A 307 -28.31 20.16 -9.38
CA GLY A 307 -29.52 19.35 -9.59
C GLY A 307 -29.30 18.09 -10.42
N LEU A 308 -28.04 17.68 -10.59
CA LEU A 308 -27.59 16.51 -11.34
C LEU A 308 -27.08 15.39 -10.41
N GLY A 309 -27.40 15.43 -9.11
CA GLY A 309 -26.96 14.40 -8.15
C GLY A 309 -27.42 12.98 -8.54
N SER A 310 -28.54 12.84 -9.26
CA SER A 310 -28.99 11.54 -9.80
C SER A 310 -28.11 10.97 -10.92
N CYS A 311 -27.15 11.76 -11.41
CA CYS A 311 -26.18 11.35 -12.42
C CYS A 311 -24.89 10.81 -11.81
N VAL A 312 -24.73 10.85 -10.48
CA VAL A 312 -23.57 10.31 -9.78
C VAL A 312 -23.86 8.85 -9.39
N ASP A 313 -23.08 7.92 -9.92
CA ASP A 313 -23.19 6.50 -9.60
C ASP A 313 -22.31 6.11 -8.40
N GLY A 314 -21.23 6.87 -8.14
CA GLY A 314 -20.35 6.67 -6.98
C GLY A 314 -18.99 7.36 -7.13
N VAL A 315 -18.11 7.18 -6.14
CA VAL A 315 -16.72 7.66 -6.17
C VAL A 315 -15.79 6.47 -6.02
N SER A 316 -14.77 6.36 -6.87
CA SER A 316 -13.75 5.31 -6.84
C SER A 316 -12.46 5.81 -7.51
N SER A 317 -11.52 4.91 -7.84
CA SER A 317 -10.30 5.24 -8.60
C SER A 317 -10.50 5.02 -10.09
N ALA A 318 -9.96 5.91 -10.93
CA ALA A 318 -9.98 5.79 -12.39
C ALA A 318 -8.65 6.20 -13.03
N ALA A 319 -8.27 5.50 -14.10
CA ALA A 319 -7.11 5.80 -14.95
C ALA A 319 -7.46 6.65 -16.19
N SER A 320 -8.75 6.82 -16.48
CA SER A 320 -9.24 7.64 -17.59
C SER A 320 -10.54 8.31 -17.16
N ALA A 321 -10.61 9.63 -17.29
CA ALA A 321 -11.76 10.43 -16.89
C ALA A 321 -11.83 11.74 -17.68
N TYR A 322 -12.94 12.47 -17.54
CA TYR A 322 -12.98 13.88 -17.91
C TYR A 322 -12.29 14.73 -16.84
N LEU A 323 -11.68 15.83 -17.27
CA LEU A 323 -11.15 16.86 -16.37
C LEU A 323 -12.14 18.00 -16.23
N MET A 324 -12.42 18.42 -15.00
CA MET A 324 -13.19 19.62 -14.69
C MET A 324 -12.36 20.65 -13.93
N ASP A 325 -12.56 21.93 -14.26
CA ASP A 325 -11.94 23.06 -13.56
C ASP A 325 -12.85 24.30 -13.67
N PRO A 326 -13.08 25.06 -12.59
CA PRO A 326 -13.81 26.33 -12.64
C PRO A 326 -13.28 27.33 -13.69
N ALA A 327 -11.99 27.32 -14.01
CA ALA A 327 -11.39 28.15 -15.06
C ALA A 327 -11.90 27.80 -16.47
N LEU A 328 -12.55 26.65 -16.63
CA LEU A 328 -13.12 26.16 -17.88
C LEU A 328 -14.62 26.45 -17.99
N GLU A 329 -15.18 27.39 -17.19
CA GLU A 329 -16.61 27.77 -17.23
C GLU A 329 -17.13 28.09 -18.64
N THR A 330 -16.27 28.65 -19.51
CA THR A 330 -16.61 28.94 -20.92
C THR A 330 -16.99 27.68 -21.71
N TRP A 331 -16.47 26.52 -21.32
CA TRP A 331 -16.69 25.21 -21.93
C TRP A 331 -17.39 24.25 -20.95
N GLY A 332 -18.40 24.76 -20.24
CA GLY A 332 -19.20 23.97 -19.30
C GLY A 332 -18.44 23.46 -18.08
N GLY A 333 -17.25 23.99 -17.80
CA GLY A 333 -16.37 23.54 -16.72
C GLY A 333 -15.51 22.34 -17.08
N PHE A 334 -15.53 21.86 -18.33
CA PHE A 334 -14.78 20.69 -18.78
C PHE A 334 -13.58 21.05 -19.64
N MET A 335 -12.56 20.19 -19.62
CA MET A 335 -11.51 20.23 -20.63
C MET A 335 -12.03 19.64 -21.93
N THR A 336 -12.29 20.50 -22.91
CA THR A 336 -12.83 20.14 -24.22
C THR A 336 -11.85 20.37 -25.36
N GLY A 337 -12.18 19.91 -26.56
CA GLY A 337 -11.42 20.16 -27.77
C GLY A 337 -11.25 21.66 -28.05
N ASN A 338 -12.31 22.46 -27.88
CA ASN A 338 -12.24 23.91 -28.02
C ASN A 338 -11.37 24.55 -26.92
N ALA A 339 -11.51 24.12 -25.67
CA ALA A 339 -10.69 24.60 -24.56
C ALA A 339 -9.19 24.34 -24.80
N ALA A 340 -8.85 23.13 -25.24
CA ALA A 340 -7.48 22.74 -25.59
C ALA A 340 -6.91 23.61 -26.72
N GLN A 341 -7.67 23.82 -27.80
CA GLN A 341 -7.23 24.63 -28.94
C GLN A 341 -7.07 26.11 -28.57
N PHE A 342 -7.98 26.65 -27.74
CA PHE A 342 -7.86 28.02 -27.25
C PHE A 342 -6.62 28.21 -26.38
N ASN A 343 -6.40 27.33 -25.40
CA ASN A 343 -5.24 27.37 -24.52
C ASN A 343 -3.93 27.16 -25.30
N GLY A 344 -3.92 26.29 -26.31
CA GLY A 344 -2.79 26.12 -27.22
C GLY A 344 -2.47 27.39 -28.02
N CYS A 345 -3.49 28.13 -28.49
CA CYS A 345 -3.30 29.43 -29.12
C CYS A 345 -2.72 30.47 -28.15
N LEU A 346 -3.22 30.53 -26.92
CA LEU A 346 -2.69 31.42 -25.90
C LEU A 346 -1.21 31.12 -25.64
N ALA A 347 -0.84 29.85 -25.47
CA ALA A 347 0.54 29.45 -25.27
C ALA A 347 1.44 29.88 -26.45
N ALA A 348 0.99 29.65 -27.70
CA ALA A 348 1.75 30.01 -28.90
C ALA A 348 1.91 31.53 -29.11
N THR A 349 1.03 32.34 -28.53
CA THR A 349 1.00 33.79 -28.71
C THR A 349 1.50 34.56 -27.49
N GLY A 350 1.94 33.87 -26.43
CA GLY A 350 2.35 34.51 -25.17
C GLY A 350 1.18 35.11 -24.39
N GLY A 351 -0.01 34.53 -24.52
CA GLY A 351 -1.22 34.91 -23.77
C GLY A 351 -2.09 35.97 -24.44
N ASP A 352 -1.97 36.20 -25.75
CA ASP A 352 -2.79 37.21 -26.46
C ASP A 352 -4.22 36.71 -26.69
N MET A 353 -5.06 36.90 -25.67
CA MET A 353 -6.48 36.57 -25.70
C MET A 353 -7.22 37.26 -26.84
N ALA A 354 -6.86 38.50 -27.20
CA ALA A 354 -7.57 39.24 -28.24
C ALA A 354 -7.28 38.66 -29.62
N PHE A 355 -6.03 38.28 -29.88
CA PHE A 355 -5.67 37.59 -31.11
C PHE A 355 -6.37 36.23 -31.22
N CYS A 356 -6.32 35.40 -30.17
CA CYS A 356 -6.91 34.06 -30.22
C CYS A 356 -8.44 34.11 -30.36
N ALA A 357 -9.11 34.96 -29.58
CA ALA A 357 -10.56 35.14 -29.68
C ALA A 357 -10.99 35.76 -31.02
N GLY A 358 -10.21 36.67 -31.58
CA GLY A 358 -10.51 37.33 -32.85
C GLY A 358 -10.24 36.46 -34.07
N THR A 359 -9.19 35.63 -34.02
CA THR A 359 -8.77 34.76 -35.13
C THR A 359 -9.52 33.43 -35.14
N TYR A 360 -9.80 32.89 -33.95
CA TYR A 360 -10.45 31.59 -33.75
C TYR A 360 -11.65 31.71 -32.81
N PRO A 361 -12.68 32.49 -33.17
CA PRO A 361 -13.85 32.71 -32.31
C PRO A 361 -14.61 31.42 -31.99
N GLN A 362 -14.51 30.41 -32.84
CA GLN A 362 -15.13 29.10 -32.61
C GLN A 362 -14.56 28.37 -31.40
N PHE A 363 -13.31 28.63 -30.99
CA PHE A 363 -12.72 27.99 -29.81
C PHE A 363 -13.31 28.51 -28.49
N LEU A 364 -14.11 29.58 -28.53
CA LEU A 364 -14.84 30.09 -27.36
C LEU A 364 -16.28 29.56 -27.27
N ALA A 365 -16.69 28.68 -28.19
CA ALA A 365 -17.98 28.01 -28.11
C ALA A 365 -17.90 26.86 -27.11
N ASP A 366 -18.89 26.79 -26.22
CA ASP A 366 -19.08 25.64 -25.34
C ASP A 366 -19.46 24.41 -26.17
N ASP A 367 -18.60 23.40 -26.10
CA ASP A 367 -18.71 22.10 -26.76
C ASP A 367 -18.77 20.94 -25.75
N SER A 368 -19.11 21.21 -24.49
CA SER A 368 -19.12 20.20 -23.42
C SER A 368 -20.33 19.25 -23.42
N ASP A 369 -21.29 19.43 -24.34
CA ASP A 369 -22.55 18.67 -24.39
C ASP A 369 -22.39 17.24 -24.95
N HIS A 370 -21.20 16.88 -25.42
CA HIS A 370 -20.89 15.55 -25.94
C HIS A 370 -19.40 15.18 -25.75
N ASP A 371 -19.06 13.94 -26.06
CA ASP A 371 -17.68 13.45 -26.02
C ASP A 371 -16.90 13.85 -27.26
N PHE A 372 -15.59 13.96 -27.12
CA PHE A 372 -14.72 14.35 -28.22
C PHE A 372 -14.95 13.48 -29.47
N ASN A 373 -15.37 14.13 -30.55
CA ASN A 373 -15.75 13.48 -31.81
C ASN A 373 -14.65 13.54 -32.89
N GLY A 374 -13.47 14.05 -32.53
CA GLY A 374 -12.36 14.35 -33.45
C GLY A 374 -12.27 15.82 -33.88
N VAL A 375 -13.25 16.65 -33.52
CA VAL A 375 -13.28 18.09 -33.81
C VAL A 375 -13.42 18.89 -32.52
N ASP A 376 -14.47 18.61 -31.76
CA ASP A 376 -14.88 19.26 -30.51
C ASP A 376 -15.48 18.22 -29.55
N GLY A 377 -15.79 18.63 -28.32
CA GLY A 377 -16.32 17.74 -27.27
C GLY A 377 -15.39 17.60 -26.07
N ARG A 378 -15.90 17.01 -24.98
CA ARG A 378 -15.14 16.71 -23.76
C ARG A 378 -14.01 15.73 -24.05
N LEU A 379 -12.79 16.08 -23.65
CA LEU A 379 -11.62 15.23 -23.84
C LEU A 379 -11.55 14.14 -22.77
N THR A 380 -11.27 12.92 -23.22
CA THR A 380 -10.75 11.86 -22.36
C THR A 380 -9.32 12.21 -21.96
N MET A 381 -9.08 12.31 -20.66
CA MET A 381 -7.78 12.54 -20.07
C MET A 381 -7.32 11.26 -19.37
N ASN A 382 -6.23 10.66 -19.85
CA ASN A 382 -5.62 9.48 -19.25
C ASN A 382 -4.69 9.91 -18.12
N PHE A 383 -4.75 9.19 -17.00
CA PHE A 383 -3.84 9.37 -15.90
C PHE A 383 -2.45 8.88 -16.29
N ASP A 384 -1.46 9.74 -16.11
CA ASP A 384 -0.06 9.37 -16.34
C ASP A 384 0.41 8.62 -15.09
N ILE A 385 0.42 7.28 -15.17
CA ILE A 385 0.74 6.42 -14.02
C ILE A 385 2.22 6.62 -13.63
N PRO A 386 2.51 7.27 -12.49
CA PRO A 386 3.88 7.59 -12.11
C PRO A 386 4.57 6.40 -11.44
N CYS A 387 5.90 6.39 -11.53
CA CYS A 387 6.78 5.58 -10.70
C CYS A 387 7.10 6.35 -9.41
N VAL A 388 6.45 6.00 -8.31
CA VAL A 388 6.63 6.70 -7.03
C VAL A 388 7.61 5.94 -6.17
N GLY A 389 8.75 6.57 -5.85
CA GLY A 389 9.69 6.06 -4.85
C GLY A 389 9.07 6.09 -3.45
N ILE A 390 9.06 4.95 -2.78
CA ILE A 390 8.41 4.76 -1.48
C ILE A 390 9.33 4.15 -0.43
N ILE A 391 8.94 4.33 0.82
CA ILE A 391 9.31 3.48 1.97
C ILE A 391 8.05 2.70 2.33
N GLU A 392 8.16 1.37 2.44
CA GLU A 392 7.05 0.51 2.83
C GLU A 392 7.12 0.16 4.31
N ALA A 393 6.02 0.41 5.02
CA ALA A 393 5.78 -0.11 6.35
C ALA A 393 4.79 -1.28 6.29
N ARG A 394 5.07 -2.33 7.04
CA ARG A 394 4.34 -3.59 7.06
C ARG A 394 3.87 -3.89 8.47
N GLU A 395 2.59 -4.19 8.61
CA GLU A 395 2.04 -4.88 9.77
C GLU A 395 1.44 -6.19 9.25
N VAL A 396 2.01 -7.31 9.69
CA VAL A 396 1.63 -8.64 9.21
C VAL A 396 1.11 -9.46 10.36
N ILE A 397 -0.03 -10.10 10.15
CA ILE A 397 -0.60 -11.12 11.02
C ILE A 397 -0.72 -12.40 10.20
N ALA A 398 -0.04 -13.45 10.63
CA ALA A 398 -0.04 -14.76 10.00
C ALA A 398 -0.56 -15.82 10.97
N GLU A 399 -1.49 -16.62 10.48
CA GLU A 399 -2.16 -17.69 11.20
C GLU A 399 -1.73 -19.02 10.60
N PHE A 400 -1.29 -19.94 11.45
CA PHE A 400 -0.81 -21.25 11.03
C PHE A 400 -1.46 -22.38 11.82
N ILE A 401 -1.64 -23.51 11.16
CA ILE A 401 -1.94 -24.80 11.79
C ILE A 401 -0.68 -25.67 11.85
N GLU A 402 -0.50 -26.42 12.93
CA GLU A 402 0.63 -27.33 13.11
C GLU A 402 0.39 -28.62 12.30
N VAL A 403 1.32 -28.94 11.39
CA VAL A 403 1.30 -30.13 10.56
C VAL A 403 2.44 -31.07 10.97
N GLY A 404 2.18 -32.37 11.08
CA GLY A 404 3.26 -33.37 11.21
C GLY A 404 3.97 -33.48 12.57
N GLY A 405 3.46 -32.88 13.64
CA GLY A 405 3.91 -33.15 15.02
C GLY A 405 3.35 -34.45 15.61
N ASP A 406 3.95 -34.97 16.68
CA ASP A 406 3.54 -36.18 17.43
C ASP A 406 2.11 -36.11 18.02
N CYS A 407 1.38 -35.01 17.79
CA CYS A 407 0.02 -34.74 18.26
C CYS A 407 -0.92 -34.03 17.25
N GLY A 408 -0.59 -33.94 15.95
CA GLY A 408 -1.53 -33.41 14.94
C GLY A 408 -2.62 -34.43 14.60
N SER A 409 -3.87 -33.99 14.38
CA SER A 409 -5.01 -34.86 14.04
C SER A 409 -4.88 -35.61 12.71
N GLY A 410 -3.78 -35.42 11.96
CA GLY A 410 -3.52 -35.96 10.62
C GLY A 410 -4.65 -35.75 9.60
N ASP A 411 -5.57 -34.85 9.94
CA ASP A 411 -6.75 -34.41 9.21
C ASP A 411 -6.52 -32.91 8.97
N VAL A 412 -5.60 -32.64 8.05
CA VAL A 412 -5.07 -31.28 7.79
C VAL A 412 -6.13 -30.40 7.13
N ASN A 413 -7.12 -31.00 6.47
CA ASN A 413 -8.24 -30.28 5.87
C ASN A 413 -9.52 -30.26 6.74
N SER A 414 -9.47 -30.82 7.95
CA SER A 414 -10.58 -30.92 8.89
C SER A 414 -11.86 -31.55 8.29
N ASP A 415 -11.72 -32.49 7.34
CA ASP A 415 -12.84 -33.21 6.70
C ASP A 415 -13.35 -34.41 7.50
N GLY A 416 -12.69 -34.73 8.62
CA GLY A 416 -13.00 -35.86 9.50
C GLY A 416 -12.48 -37.20 8.97
N GLY A 417 -11.76 -37.19 7.85
CA GLY A 417 -11.09 -38.32 7.22
C GLY A 417 -9.57 -38.22 7.36
N TRP A 418 -8.91 -39.37 7.22
CA TRP A 418 -7.44 -39.44 7.15
C TRP A 418 -7.12 -40.04 5.79
N ASN A 419 -6.83 -39.19 4.81
CA ASN A 419 -6.70 -39.55 3.42
C ASN A 419 -5.58 -38.75 2.73
N VAL A 420 -5.32 -39.06 1.45
CA VAL A 420 -4.19 -38.45 0.74
C VAL A 420 -4.40 -36.93 0.56
N LEU A 421 -5.64 -36.45 0.59
CA LEU A 421 -5.94 -35.03 0.54
C LEU A 421 -5.35 -34.29 1.75
N ASP A 422 -5.20 -34.93 2.91
CA ASP A 422 -4.55 -34.34 4.09
C ASP A 422 -3.05 -34.08 3.94
N VAL A 423 -2.43 -34.64 2.89
CA VAL A 423 -1.01 -34.42 2.57
C VAL A 423 -0.83 -33.32 1.52
N VAL A 424 -1.89 -33.02 0.76
CA VAL A 424 -1.86 -32.02 -0.33
C VAL A 424 -2.72 -30.80 -0.02
N ALA A 425 -3.44 -30.81 1.12
CA ALA A 425 -4.36 -29.77 1.53
C ALA A 425 -3.63 -28.56 2.02
#